data_AF-A0A7K0FJ80-F1
#
_entry.id   AF-A0A7K0FJ80-F1
#
_cell.length_a   1.000
_cell.length_b   1.000
_cell.length_c   1.000
_cell.angle_alpha   90.00
_cell.angle_beta   90.00
_cell.angle_gamma   90.00
#
_symmetry.space_group_name_H-M   'P 1'
#
loop_
_entity.id
_entity.type
_entity.pdbx_description
1 polymer ?
#
loop_
_entity_poly.entity_id
_entity_poly.type
_entity_poly.pdbx_seq_one_letter_code
_entity_poly.pdbx_strand_id
1 'polypeptide(L)'
;MKKEENLGALLGIPQEEMALLLEVNRVHWALFLTGRRSLPTAALLKLTEMLTLLKESDTEEPDAAVLKEEQEQIKKYIEEEIIMNQRNQRVAADELERCKKRYQSAQNAVKLTDALIAKGQQIGKEQQELLPGIKSAAQNVLKKNSLLVQEQYTIKLLVLQQKETVLRQRLLSE
;
A
#
# COMPACT_ATOMS: atom_id res chain seq x y z
N MET A 1 -35.28 -5.89 -6.09
CA MET A 1 -34.31 -6.73 -5.34
C MET A 1 -33.66 -7.74 -6.30
N LYS A 2 -34.04 -9.03 -6.39
CA LYS A 2 -33.26 -10.01 -7.17
C LYS A 2 -33.05 -9.71 -8.67
N LYS A 3 -34.06 -9.20 -9.40
CA LYS A 3 -33.88 -8.86 -10.85
C LYS A 3 -33.27 -7.48 -11.07
N GLU A 4 -33.38 -6.59 -10.08
CA GLU A 4 -32.88 -5.22 -10.10
C GLU A 4 -31.37 -5.16 -9.97
N GLU A 5 -30.84 -5.90 -8.98
CA GLU A 5 -29.40 -6.08 -8.78
C GLU A 5 -28.79 -6.79 -9.99
N ASN A 6 -29.47 -7.80 -10.55
CA ASN A 6 -28.94 -8.56 -11.67
C ASN A 6 -28.92 -7.80 -13.01
N LEU A 7 -29.99 -7.08 -13.37
CA LEU A 7 -30.02 -6.34 -14.65
C LEU A 7 -29.28 -5.00 -14.57
N GLY A 8 -29.36 -4.31 -13.43
CA GLY A 8 -28.61 -3.07 -13.23
C GLY A 8 -27.10 -3.30 -13.19
N ALA A 9 -26.64 -4.36 -12.50
CA ALA A 9 -25.22 -4.71 -12.48
C ALA A 9 -24.73 -5.26 -13.83
N LEU A 10 -25.57 -6.02 -14.56
CA LEU A 10 -25.21 -6.56 -15.86
C LEU A 10 -25.09 -5.48 -16.94
N LEU A 11 -26.02 -4.50 -16.94
CA LEU A 11 -26.05 -3.46 -17.97
C LEU A 11 -25.18 -2.26 -17.60
N GLY A 12 -24.85 -2.05 -16.32
CA GLY A 12 -24.05 -0.92 -15.84
C GLY A 12 -24.72 0.46 -15.97
N ILE A 13 -25.97 0.52 -16.46
CA ILE A 13 -26.70 1.76 -16.72
C ILE A 13 -27.62 2.08 -15.52
N PRO A 14 -27.59 3.32 -14.99
CA PRO A 14 -28.44 3.72 -13.88
C PRO A 14 -29.93 3.71 -14.26
N GLN A 15 -30.81 3.55 -13.26
CA GLN A 15 -32.25 3.33 -13.49
C GLN A 15 -32.94 4.44 -14.29
N GLU A 16 -32.51 5.68 -14.12
CA GLU A 16 -33.11 6.84 -14.80
C GLU A 16 -32.78 6.83 -16.29
N GLU A 17 -31.52 6.55 -16.63
CA GLU A 17 -31.05 6.43 -18.00
C GLU A 17 -31.61 5.18 -18.69
N MET A 18 -31.74 4.07 -17.96
CA MET A 18 -32.35 2.85 -18.50
C MET A 18 -33.83 3.03 -18.82
N ALA A 19 -34.57 3.75 -17.96
CA ALA A 19 -35.96 4.08 -18.22
C ALA A 19 -36.10 4.97 -19.46
N LEU A 20 -35.21 5.97 -19.61
CA LEU A 20 -35.15 6.83 -20.79
C LEU A 20 -34.86 6.02 -22.07
N LEU A 21 -33.86 5.15 -22.03
CA LEU A 21 -33.41 4.34 -23.17
C LEU A 21 -34.50 3.36 -23.65
N LEU A 22 -35.26 2.81 -22.71
CA LEU A 22 -36.39 1.92 -23.00
C LEU A 22 -37.69 2.69 -23.28
N GLU A 23 -37.67 4.03 -23.25
CA GLU A 23 -38.82 4.91 -23.45
C GLU A 23 -40.00 4.59 -22.50
N VAL A 24 -39.66 4.26 -21.24
CA VAL A 24 -40.63 4.00 -20.16
C VAL A 24 -40.42 4.96 -19.00
N ASN A 25 -41.44 5.15 -18.17
CA ASN A 25 -41.27 5.89 -16.93
C ASN A 25 -40.39 5.08 -15.95
N ARG A 26 -39.53 5.77 -15.19
CA ARG A 26 -38.75 5.24 -14.05
C ARG A 26 -39.59 4.34 -13.14
N VAL A 27 -40.83 4.72 -12.85
CA VAL A 27 -41.73 3.92 -12.00
C VAL A 27 -42.08 2.57 -12.65
N HIS A 28 -42.35 2.56 -13.96
CA HIS A 28 -42.62 1.32 -14.70
C HIS A 28 -41.40 0.41 -14.78
N TRP A 29 -40.21 0.99 -14.93
CA TRP A 29 -38.94 0.25 -14.87
C TRP A 29 -38.72 -0.40 -13.49
N ALA A 30 -38.90 0.35 -12.40
CA ALA A 30 -38.79 -0.19 -11.04
C ALA A 30 -39.81 -1.30 -10.75
N LEU A 31 -41.05 -1.15 -11.26
CA LEU A 31 -42.08 -2.19 -11.14
C LEU A 31 -41.74 -3.44 -11.95
N PHE A 32 -41.07 -3.30 -13.09
CA PHE A 32 -40.56 -4.43 -13.85
C PHE A 32 -39.44 -5.17 -13.12
N LEU A 33 -38.48 -4.43 -12.57
CA LEU A 33 -37.37 -5.00 -11.80
C LEU A 33 -37.81 -5.70 -10.51
N THR A 34 -38.95 -5.30 -9.95
CA THR A 34 -39.58 -5.98 -8.80
C THR A 34 -40.53 -7.11 -9.22
N GLY A 35 -40.73 -7.34 -10.52
CA GLY A 35 -41.62 -8.37 -11.06
C GLY A 35 -43.11 -8.05 -10.88
N ARG A 36 -43.44 -6.82 -10.48
CA ARG A 36 -44.82 -6.37 -10.22
C ARG A 36 -45.57 -5.95 -11.48
N ARG A 37 -44.86 -5.65 -12.56
CA ARG A 37 -45.45 -5.26 -13.84
C ARG A 37 -44.57 -5.70 -15.02
N SER A 38 -45.16 -6.09 -16.14
CA SER A 38 -44.41 -6.32 -17.38
C SER A 38 -44.07 -5.01 -18.09
N LEU A 39 -42.97 -5.01 -18.84
CA LEU A 39 -42.66 -3.90 -19.76
C LEU A 39 -43.59 -3.94 -20.98
N PRO A 40 -43.80 -2.78 -21.65
CA PRO A 40 -44.36 -2.75 -22.99
C PRO A 40 -43.55 -3.62 -23.95
N THR A 41 -44.21 -4.24 -24.93
CA THR A 41 -43.57 -5.15 -25.89
C THR A 41 -42.37 -4.51 -26.59
N ALA A 42 -42.49 -3.24 -26.99
CA ALA A 42 -41.40 -2.50 -27.63
C ALA A 42 -40.17 -2.35 -26.72
N ALA A 43 -40.37 -2.02 -25.44
CA ALA A 43 -39.29 -1.93 -24.45
C ALA A 43 -38.66 -3.29 -24.14
N LEU A 44 -39.47 -4.35 -24.12
CA LEU A 44 -38.97 -5.71 -23.91
C LEU A 44 -38.11 -6.20 -25.09
N LEU A 45 -38.49 -5.87 -26.32
CA LEU A 45 -37.68 -6.16 -27.51
C LEU A 45 -36.34 -5.42 -27.47
N LYS A 46 -36.36 -4.09 -27.20
CA LYS A 46 -35.14 -3.29 -27.04
C LYS A 46 -34.21 -3.85 -25.95
N LEU A 47 -34.77 -4.20 -24.78
CA LEU A 47 -33.99 -4.80 -23.69
C LEU A 47 -33.38 -6.14 -24.11
N THR A 48 -34.11 -6.95 -24.87
CA THR A 48 -33.61 -8.25 -25.34
C THR A 48 -32.45 -8.06 -26.32
N GLU A 49 -32.57 -7.10 -27.24
CA GLU A 49 -31.52 -6.72 -28.19
C GLU A 49 -30.24 -6.23 -27.48
N MET A 50 -30.38 -5.39 -26.46
CA MET A 50 -29.23 -4.95 -25.64
C MET A 50 -28.55 -6.14 -24.94
N LEU A 51 -29.32 -7.09 -24.42
CA LEU A 51 -28.79 -8.28 -23.75
C LEU A 51 -28.14 -9.27 -24.73
N THR A 52 -28.58 -9.32 -25.99
CA THR A 52 -27.91 -10.13 -27.02
C THR A 52 -26.60 -9.50 -27.45
N LEU A 53 -26.57 -8.18 -27.63
CA LEU A 53 -25.33 -7.45 -27.95
C LEU A 53 -24.24 -7.69 -26.89
N LEU A 54 -24.60 -7.62 -25.60
CA LEU A 54 -23.64 -7.89 -24.51
C LEU A 54 -23.07 -9.32 -24.54
N LYS A 55 -23.91 -10.31 -24.84
CA LYS A 55 -23.47 -11.71 -24.94
C LYS A 55 -22.60 -11.98 -26.16
N GLU A 56 -22.80 -11.22 -27.23
CA GLU A 56 -21.99 -11.30 -28.45
C GLU A 56 -20.64 -10.57 -28.24
N SER A 57 -20.66 -9.44 -27.53
CA SER A 57 -19.46 -8.65 -27.20
C SER A 57 -18.60 -9.22 -26.06
N ASP A 58 -19.04 -10.26 -25.32
CA ASP A 58 -18.19 -11.00 -24.38
C ASP A 58 -16.95 -11.62 -25.05
N THR A 59 -16.85 -11.56 -26.38
CA THR A 59 -15.69 -11.96 -27.19
C THR A 59 -14.89 -10.80 -27.80
N GLU A 60 -15.33 -9.55 -27.69
CA GLU A 60 -14.62 -8.39 -28.21
C GLU A 60 -13.72 -7.80 -27.11
N GLU A 61 -12.40 -7.81 -27.36
CA GLU A 61 -11.43 -7.17 -26.47
C GLU A 61 -11.74 -5.66 -26.36
N PRO A 62 -11.46 -5.03 -25.19
CA PRO A 62 -11.61 -3.60 -25.03
C PRO A 62 -10.87 -2.83 -26.12
N ASP A 63 -11.35 -1.61 -26.44
CA ASP A 63 -10.73 -0.77 -27.48
C ASP A 63 -9.21 -0.70 -27.28
N ALA A 64 -8.47 -1.18 -28.29
CA ALA A 64 -7.02 -1.32 -28.23
C ALA A 64 -6.29 0.02 -27.98
N ALA A 65 -6.94 1.16 -28.27
CA ALA A 65 -6.41 2.47 -27.91
C ALA A 65 -6.50 2.73 -26.39
N VAL A 66 -7.65 2.43 -25.78
CA VAL A 66 -7.88 2.60 -24.33
C VAL A 66 -6.97 1.67 -23.54
N LEU A 67 -6.81 0.42 -23.97
CA LEU A 67 -5.90 -0.53 -23.32
C LEU A 67 -4.44 -0.08 -23.33
N LYS A 68 -3.98 0.54 -24.42
CA LYS A 68 -2.61 1.05 -24.50
C LYS A 68 -2.41 2.23 -23.56
N GLU A 69 -3.36 3.16 -23.49
CA GLU A 69 -3.30 4.28 -22.56
C GLU A 69 -3.31 3.81 -21.10
N GLU A 70 -4.16 2.83 -20.76
CA GLU A 70 -4.19 2.24 -19.41
C GLU A 70 -2.87 1.53 -19.06
N GLN A 71 -2.30 0.76 -19.98
CA GLN A 71 -1.01 0.10 -19.79
C GLN A 71 0.12 1.12 -19.59
N GLU A 72 0.14 2.22 -20.35
CA GLU A 72 1.13 3.29 -20.16
C GLU A 72 0.99 3.97 -18.79
N GLN A 73 -0.24 4.18 -18.31
CA GLN A 73 -0.49 4.72 -16.98
C GLN A 73 -0.02 3.77 -15.87
N ILE A 74 -0.28 2.47 -16.03
CA ILE A 74 0.19 1.43 -15.09
C ILE A 74 1.73 1.42 -15.04
N LYS A 75 2.41 1.47 -16.20
CA LYS A 75 3.87 1.52 -16.27
C LYS A 75 4.44 2.73 -15.54
N LYS A 76 3.91 3.93 -15.80
CA LYS A 76 4.32 5.16 -15.12
C LYS A 76 4.13 5.06 -13.60
N TYR A 77 2.99 4.55 -13.15
CA TYR A 77 2.73 4.34 -11.73
C TYR A 77 3.76 3.38 -11.09
N ILE A 78 4.07 2.26 -11.75
CA ILE A 78 5.06 1.29 -11.26
C ILE A 78 6.45 1.93 -11.16
N GLU A 79 6.86 2.72 -12.16
CA GLU A 79 8.15 3.42 -12.16
C GLU A 79 8.25 4.42 -11.00
N GLU A 80 7.20 5.21 -10.76
CA GLU A 80 7.14 6.15 -9.63
C GLU A 80 7.24 5.41 -8.29
N GLU A 81 6.53 4.29 -8.14
CA GLU A 81 6.59 3.44 -6.94
C GLU A 81 7.98 2.86 -6.71
N ILE A 82 8.71 2.48 -7.77
CA ILE A 82 10.10 2.03 -7.66
C ILE A 82 10.99 3.15 -7.11
N ILE A 83 10.87 4.37 -7.65
CA ILE A 83 11.66 5.53 -7.21
C ILE A 83 11.38 5.85 -5.73
N MET A 84 10.10 5.89 -5.34
CA MET A 84 9.70 6.12 -3.96
C MET A 84 10.22 5.02 -3.02
N ASN A 85 10.14 3.77 -3.45
CA ASN A 85 10.61 2.64 -2.66
C ASN A 85 12.13 2.68 -2.45
N GLN A 86 12.91 3.00 -3.48
CA GLN A 86 14.37 3.16 -3.38
C GLN A 86 14.75 4.28 -2.41
N ARG A 87 14.03 5.41 -2.43
CA ARG A 87 14.23 6.48 -1.45
C ARG A 87 13.97 5.98 -0.04
N ASN A 88 12.89 5.24 0.17
CA ASN A 88 12.55 4.68 1.48
C ASN A 88 13.58 3.65 1.97
N GLN A 89 14.15 2.84 1.07
CA GLN A 89 15.23 1.92 1.42
C GLN A 89 16.47 2.67 1.91
N ARG A 90 16.89 3.73 1.22
CA ARG A 90 18.03 4.57 1.64
C ARG A 90 17.80 5.15 3.02
N VAL A 91 16.63 5.74 3.25
CA VAL A 91 16.27 6.30 4.57
C VAL A 91 16.30 5.23 5.66
N ALA A 92 15.74 4.05 5.41
CA ALA A 92 15.75 2.94 6.37
C ALA A 92 17.18 2.43 6.65
N ALA A 93 18.02 2.35 5.62
CA ALA A 93 19.42 1.93 5.74
C ALA A 93 20.24 2.94 6.57
N ASP A 94 20.07 4.24 6.28
CA ASP A 94 20.76 5.31 7.00
C ASP A 94 20.37 5.35 8.48
N GLU A 95 19.08 5.18 8.79
CA GLU A 95 18.59 5.13 10.17
C GLU A 95 19.11 3.88 10.91
N LEU A 96 19.15 2.72 10.24
CA LEU A 96 19.75 1.51 10.80
C LEU A 96 21.24 1.72 11.12
N GLU A 97 22.00 2.32 10.20
CA GLU A 97 23.42 2.59 10.40
C GLU A 97 23.66 3.59 11.54
N ARG A 98 22.87 4.66 11.59
CA ARG A 98 22.90 5.64 12.69
C ARG A 98 22.61 4.98 14.03
N CYS A 99 21.59 4.12 14.09
CA CYS A 99 21.22 3.37 15.28
C CYS A 99 22.38 2.45 15.73
N LYS A 100 22.99 1.71 14.81
CA LYS A 100 24.15 0.85 15.08
C LYS A 100 25.34 1.63 15.61
N LYS A 101 25.70 2.75 14.97
CA LYS A 101 26.81 3.63 15.40
C LYS A 101 26.58 4.19 16.80
N ARG A 102 25.36 4.67 17.08
CA ARG A 102 24.99 5.19 18.42
C ARG A 102 25.03 4.10 19.49
N TYR A 103 24.53 2.90 19.17
CA TYR A 103 24.58 1.77 20.06
C TYR A 103 26.02 1.35 20.39
N GLN A 104 26.88 1.20 19.38
CA GLN A 104 28.29 0.85 19.57
C GLN A 104 29.05 1.90 20.38
N SER A 105 28.87 3.18 20.08
CA SER A 105 29.49 4.28 20.82
C SER A 105 29.07 4.27 22.30
N ALA A 106 27.78 4.10 22.57
CA ALA A 106 27.27 4.00 23.94
C ALA A 106 27.77 2.74 24.66
N GLN A 107 27.90 1.61 23.96
CA GLN A 107 28.47 0.39 24.53
C GLN A 107 29.94 0.58 24.92
N ASN A 108 30.71 1.27 24.09
CA ASN A 108 32.10 1.62 24.39
C ASN A 108 32.19 2.55 25.60
N ALA A 109 31.32 3.55 25.69
CA ALA A 109 31.26 4.46 26.84
C ALA A 109 30.99 3.70 28.14
N VAL A 110 30.01 2.79 28.16
CA VAL A 110 29.72 1.95 29.35
C VAL A 110 30.94 1.11 29.73
N LYS A 111 31.54 0.38 28.77
CA LYS A 111 32.73 -0.45 29.00
C LYS A 111 33.90 0.35 29.58
N LEU A 112 34.15 1.55 29.03
CA LEU A 112 35.21 2.44 29.50
C LEU A 112 34.92 2.94 30.92
N THR A 113 33.70 3.40 31.18
CA THR A 113 33.32 3.84 32.54
C THR A 113 33.46 2.72 33.56
N ASP A 114 33.06 1.50 33.23
CA ASP A 114 33.17 0.34 34.11
C ASP A 114 34.63 -0.04 34.39
N ALA A 115 35.48 -0.04 33.35
CA ALA A 115 36.91 -0.31 33.49
C ALA A 115 37.63 0.76 34.32
N LEU A 116 37.27 2.03 34.15
CA LEU A 116 37.83 3.14 34.91
C LEU A 116 37.42 3.08 36.39
N ILE A 117 36.13 2.83 36.68
CA ILE A 117 35.64 2.63 38.04
C ILE A 117 36.36 1.46 38.70
N ALA A 118 36.50 0.33 38.01
CA ALA A 118 37.19 -0.86 38.52
C ALA A 118 38.68 -0.63 38.78
N LYS A 119 39.34 0.23 37.99
CA LYS A 119 40.77 0.54 38.14
C LYS A 119 41.10 1.45 39.32
N GLY A 120 40.13 2.20 39.87
CA GLY A 120 40.09 2.85 41.19
C GLY A 120 41.26 3.75 41.67
N GLN A 121 42.52 3.35 41.45
CA GLN A 121 43.74 3.86 42.07
C GLN A 121 44.38 5.07 41.35
N GLN A 122 43.88 5.50 40.19
CA GLN A 122 44.46 6.62 39.41
C GLN A 122 43.48 7.75 39.07
N ILE A 123 42.29 7.76 39.68
CA ILE A 123 41.19 8.66 39.28
C ILE A 123 40.89 9.62 40.43
N GLY A 124 40.91 10.93 40.15
CA GLY A 124 40.61 11.98 41.13
C GLY A 124 39.15 11.93 41.59
N LYS A 125 38.83 12.51 42.77
CA LYS A 125 37.46 12.51 43.34
C LYS A 125 36.40 13.04 42.37
N GLU A 126 36.69 14.14 41.68
CA GLU A 126 35.76 14.73 40.69
C GLU A 126 35.44 13.76 39.54
N GLN A 127 36.42 12.99 39.09
CA GLN A 127 36.24 12.01 38.03
C GLN A 127 35.43 10.80 38.53
N GLN A 128 35.61 10.38 39.79
CA GLN A 128 34.80 9.32 40.40
C GLN A 128 33.32 9.70 40.49
N GLU A 129 33.00 10.97 40.71
CA GLU A 129 31.62 11.49 40.75
C GLU A 129 31.00 11.64 39.35
N LEU A 130 31.80 11.93 38.32
CA LEU A 130 31.33 12.11 36.94
C LEU A 130 31.04 10.79 36.20
N LEU A 131 31.82 9.73 36.46
CA LEU A 131 31.72 8.45 35.75
C LEU A 131 30.33 7.79 35.82
N PRO A 132 29.62 7.76 36.96
CA PRO A 132 28.24 7.26 37.04
C PRO A 132 27.27 8.03 36.15
N GLY A 133 27.42 9.36 36.06
CA GLY A 133 26.59 10.21 35.20
C GLY A 133 26.76 9.84 33.72
N ILE A 134 28.02 9.72 33.27
CA ILE A 134 28.36 9.31 31.89
C ILE A 134 27.80 7.91 31.59
N LYS A 135 27.95 6.96 32.53
CA LYS A 135 27.42 5.60 32.39
C LYS A 135 25.91 5.60 32.23
N SER A 136 25.19 6.36 33.05
CA SER A 136 23.72 6.45 32.97
C SER A 136 23.24 7.04 31.65
N ALA A 137 23.91 8.09 31.15
CA ALA A 137 23.62 8.69 29.86
C ALA A 137 23.85 7.69 28.70
N ALA A 138 24.96 6.96 28.75
CA ALA A 138 25.27 5.92 27.76
C ALA A 138 24.25 4.76 27.80
N GLN A 139 23.83 4.31 28.98
CA GLN A 139 22.78 3.30 29.13
C GLN A 139 21.42 3.77 28.54
N ASN A 140 21.09 5.05 28.69
CA ASN A 140 19.89 5.61 28.07
C ASN A 140 19.99 5.60 26.53
N VAL A 141 21.16 5.89 25.98
CA VAL A 141 21.41 5.78 24.52
C VAL A 141 21.30 4.32 24.05
N LEU A 142 21.80 3.35 24.82
CA LEU A 142 21.65 1.92 24.50
C LEU A 142 20.19 1.49 24.45
N LYS A 143 19.37 1.92 25.42
CA LYS A 143 17.93 1.61 25.44
C LYS A 143 17.21 2.20 24.23
N LYS A 144 17.52 3.46 23.88
CA LYS A 144 16.92 4.15 22.73
C LYS A 144 17.33 3.54 21.37
N ASN A 145 18.52 2.97 21.27
CA ASN A 145 19.08 2.38 20.04
C ASN A 145 19.25 0.86 20.17
N SER A 146 18.35 0.22 20.92
CA SER A 146 18.47 -1.19 21.31
C SER A 146 18.51 -2.14 20.11
N LEU A 147 18.94 -3.38 20.34
CA LEU A 147 18.94 -4.42 19.31
C LEU A 147 17.55 -4.64 18.69
N LEU A 148 16.49 -4.48 19.48
CA LEU A 148 15.11 -4.54 18.99
C LEU A 148 14.83 -3.44 17.94
N VAL A 149 15.23 -2.21 18.23
CA VAL A 149 15.05 -1.08 17.30
C VAL A 149 15.87 -1.29 16.02
N GLN A 150 17.08 -1.84 16.15
CA GLN A 150 17.88 -2.22 14.98
C GLN A 150 17.18 -3.30 14.14
N GLU A 151 16.60 -4.32 14.77
CA GLU A 151 15.82 -5.33 14.04
C GLU A 151 14.58 -4.75 13.35
N GLN A 152 13.87 -3.82 13.99
CA GLN A 152 12.74 -3.15 13.36
C GLN A 152 13.15 -2.45 12.05
N TYR A 153 14.30 -1.79 12.02
CA TYR A 153 14.83 -1.19 10.79
C TYR A 153 15.32 -2.23 9.78
N THR A 154 15.93 -3.34 10.23
CA THR A 154 16.34 -4.46 9.37
C THR A 154 15.13 -5.06 8.65
N ILE A 155 14.08 -5.41 9.39
CA ILE A 155 12.82 -5.95 8.84
C ILE A 155 12.20 -4.96 7.87
N LYS A 156 12.14 -3.66 8.24
CA LYS A 156 11.62 -2.62 7.36
C LYS A 156 12.38 -2.57 6.03
N LEU A 157 13.71 -2.67 6.07
CA LEU A 157 14.55 -2.67 4.88
C LEU A 157 14.30 -3.92 4.02
N LEU A 158 14.18 -5.11 4.63
CA LEU A 158 13.86 -6.35 3.92
C LEU A 158 12.51 -6.29 3.19
N VAL A 159 11.47 -5.75 3.85
CA VAL A 159 10.15 -5.57 3.23
C VAL A 159 10.23 -4.64 2.02
N LEU A 160 10.98 -3.53 2.14
CA LEU A 160 11.17 -2.60 1.04
C LEU A 160 11.97 -3.22 -0.13
N GLN A 161 12.96 -4.07 0.15
CA GLN A 161 13.69 -4.80 -0.88
C GLN A 161 12.78 -5.80 -1.61
N GLN A 162 11.96 -6.54 -0.87
CA GLN A 162 11.00 -7.47 -1.47
C GLN A 162 9.96 -6.74 -2.33
N LYS A 163 9.47 -5.59 -1.86
CA LYS A 163 8.56 -4.73 -2.65
C LYS A 163 9.20 -4.33 -3.98
N GLU A 164 10.48 -3.97 -4.00
CA GLU A 164 11.17 -3.62 -5.24
C GLU A 164 11.23 -4.80 -6.22
N THR A 165 11.52 -6.01 -5.72
CA THR A 165 11.53 -7.22 -6.55
C THR A 165 10.17 -7.44 -7.22
N VAL A 166 9.07 -7.30 -6.47
CA VAL A 166 7.72 -7.46 -7.01
C VAL A 166 7.39 -6.38 -8.04
N LEU A 167 7.74 -5.12 -7.78
CA LEU A 167 7.51 -4.01 -8.72
C LEU A 167 8.28 -4.21 -10.03
N ARG A 168 9.56 -4.62 -9.95
CA ARG A 168 10.38 -4.90 -11.12
C ARG A 168 9.87 -6.10 -11.93
N GLN A 169 9.38 -7.14 -11.25
CA GLN A 169 8.76 -8.28 -11.92
C GLN A 169 7.52 -7.86 -12.70
N ARG A 170 6.66 -7.01 -12.11
CA ARG A 170 5.48 -6.48 -12.81
C ARG A 170 5.84 -5.65 -14.04
N LEU A 171 6.90 -4.87 -13.97
CA LEU A 171 7.39 -4.08 -15.10
C LEU A 171 7.93 -4.95 -16.24
N LEU A 172 8.47 -6.15 -15.94
CA LEU A 172 9.04 -7.09 -16.92
C LEU A 172 7.99 -8.05 -17.51
N SER A 173 6.86 -8.25 -16.83
CA SER A 173 5.79 -9.15 -17.27
C SER A 173 4.79 -8.51 -18.26
N GLU A 174 5.00 -7.26 -18.65
CA GLU A 174 4.24 -6.50 -19.66
C GLU A 174 5.11 -6.15 -20.87
#